data_AF-A0A7C1B6K0-F1
#
_entry.id   AF-A0A7C1B6K0-F1
#
_cell.length_a   1.000
_cell.length_b   1.000
_cell.length_c   1.000
_cell.angle_alpha   90.00
_cell.angle_beta   90.00
_cell.angle_gamma   90.00
#
_symmetry.space_group_name_H-M   'P 1'
#
loop_
_entity.id
_entity.type
_entity.pdbx_description
1 polymer ?
#
loop_
_entity_poly.entity_id
_entity_poly.type
_entity_poly.pdbx_seq_one_letter_code
_entity_poly.pdbx_strand_id
1 'polypeptide(L)'
;MKGWVMRARENEGLFFTVLLFSIAIFLFCLAQGAVSAVYPSYLKSFVLKAHLVGLLAALVYIIQLPVSGPVGALSDTTGRKKLLIVSLSAFAGVEVLYFINNHLIALILLQLLAGLLMVTVFVSSEAFIRDISPPEKRGEIRSFFGTWVTAGYLIGPVIGGWIGNTYSIRIPFLLSAAFMLLSLLLLSGLRDDRSHGNKASMRDRVSLLGPVRRFFSLGEEICYLSLSAIVLYFWYATKWIYAPLYLLHLGYDLSIVGIWLGASLLPLIILQIPAGILGDRIGKDRVIMGGIIISSIFIAPLGFISSLNGLI
;
A
#
# COMPACT_ATOMS: atom_id res chain seq x y z
N MET A 1 -27.07 -26.97 -22.82
CA MET A 1 -26.97 -25.54 -23.21
C MET A 1 -27.19 -24.55 -22.06
N LYS A 2 -28.22 -24.68 -21.20
CA LYS A 2 -28.49 -23.73 -20.10
C LYS A 2 -27.33 -23.56 -19.09
N GLY A 3 -26.59 -24.62 -18.76
CA GLY A 3 -25.46 -24.54 -17.81
C GLY A 3 -24.21 -23.84 -18.32
N TRP A 4 -24.00 -23.78 -19.64
CA TRP A 4 -22.82 -23.14 -20.24
C TRP A 4 -22.98 -21.61 -20.30
N VAL A 5 -24.19 -21.15 -20.67
CA VAL A 5 -24.55 -19.72 -20.68
C VAL A 5 -24.55 -19.14 -19.26
N MET A 6 -24.97 -19.91 -18.25
CA MET A 6 -24.91 -19.49 -16.84
C MET A 6 -23.47 -19.32 -16.35
N ARG A 7 -22.57 -20.30 -16.62
CA ARG A 7 -21.14 -20.18 -16.26
C ARG A 7 -20.42 -19.05 -16.99
N ALA A 8 -20.79 -18.78 -18.25
CA ALA A 8 -20.24 -17.66 -19.00
C ALA A 8 -20.63 -16.32 -18.38
N ARG A 9 -21.92 -16.14 -18.05
CA ARG A 9 -22.41 -14.93 -17.35
C ARG A 9 -21.83 -14.75 -15.94
N GLU A 10 -21.62 -15.84 -15.19
CA GLU A 10 -20.96 -15.79 -13.88
C GLU A 10 -19.48 -15.38 -13.98
N ASN A 11 -18.75 -15.87 -14.99
CA ASN A 11 -17.37 -15.47 -15.24
C ASN A 11 -17.26 -14.00 -15.69
N GLU A 12 -18.19 -13.52 -16.53
CA GLU A 12 -18.25 -12.10 -16.95
C GLU A 12 -18.53 -11.17 -15.76
N GLY A 13 -19.50 -11.54 -14.90
CA GLY A 13 -19.81 -10.78 -13.69
C GLY A 13 -18.66 -10.72 -12.69
N LEU A 14 -17.94 -11.84 -12.50
CA LEU A 14 -16.76 -11.88 -11.65
C LEU A 14 -15.63 -11.01 -12.21
N PHE A 15 -15.32 -11.13 -13.50
CA PHE A 15 -14.28 -10.32 -14.13
C PHE A 15 -14.60 -8.83 -14.01
N PHE A 16 -15.85 -8.43 -14.29
CA PHE A 16 -16.28 -7.04 -14.13
C PHE A 16 -16.14 -6.54 -12.69
N THR A 17 -16.52 -7.36 -11.71
CA THR A 17 -16.38 -7.04 -10.27
C THR A 17 -14.91 -6.86 -9.89
N VAL A 18 -14.04 -7.80 -10.30
CA VAL A 18 -12.60 -7.75 -10.05
C VAL A 18 -11.98 -6.52 -10.71
N LEU A 19 -12.34 -6.23 -11.97
CA LEU A 19 -11.85 -5.08 -12.72
C LEU A 19 -12.24 -3.77 -12.04
N LEU A 20 -13.53 -3.57 -11.76
CA LEU A 20 -14.03 -2.34 -11.14
C LEU A 20 -13.42 -2.13 -9.75
N PHE A 21 -13.31 -3.19 -8.95
CA PHE A 21 -12.64 -3.15 -7.66
C PHE A 21 -11.14 -2.82 -7.80
N SER A 22 -10.45 -3.43 -8.77
CA SER A 22 -9.02 -3.17 -9.03
C SER A 22 -8.79 -1.72 -9.45
N ILE A 23 -9.67 -1.14 -10.29
CA ILE A 23 -9.60 0.27 -10.67
C ILE A 23 -9.84 1.18 -9.45
N ALA A 24 -10.80 0.84 -8.59
CA ALA A 24 -11.04 1.61 -7.37
C ALA A 24 -9.82 1.62 -6.44
N ILE A 25 -9.19 0.46 -6.22
CA ILE A 25 -7.98 0.38 -5.40
C ILE A 25 -6.78 1.02 -6.11
N PHE A 26 -6.68 0.94 -7.44
CA PHE A 26 -5.70 1.69 -8.22
C PHE A 26 -5.78 3.19 -7.94
N LEU A 27 -6.98 3.78 -7.92
CA LEU A 27 -7.17 5.20 -7.59
C LEU A 27 -6.72 5.53 -6.17
N PHE A 28 -6.96 4.64 -5.20
CA PHE A 28 -6.44 4.80 -3.84
C PHE A 28 -4.91 4.74 -3.80
N CYS A 29 -4.29 3.77 -4.50
CA CYS A 29 -2.83 3.67 -4.59
C CYS A 29 -2.21 4.85 -5.34
N LEU A 30 -2.89 5.36 -6.38
CA LEU A 30 -2.52 6.57 -7.10
C LEU A 30 -2.54 7.80 -6.18
N ALA A 31 -3.56 7.91 -5.35
CA ALA A 31 -3.69 8.96 -4.33
C ALA A 31 -2.51 8.93 -3.34
N GLN A 32 -2.23 7.75 -2.77
CA GLN A 32 -1.12 7.56 -1.83
C GLN A 32 0.24 7.78 -2.48
N GLY A 33 0.43 7.30 -3.71
CA GLY A 33 1.64 7.54 -4.49
C GLY A 33 1.87 9.03 -4.78
N ALA A 34 0.81 9.78 -5.10
CA ALA A 34 0.94 11.23 -5.31
C ALA A 34 1.42 11.96 -4.04
N VAL A 35 0.89 11.59 -2.88
CA VAL A 35 1.34 12.17 -1.61
C VAL A 35 2.78 11.77 -1.31
N SER A 36 3.20 10.54 -1.61
CA SER A 36 4.51 10.05 -1.19
C SER A 36 5.71 10.81 -1.74
N ALA A 37 5.61 11.38 -2.94
CA ALA A 37 6.69 12.19 -3.52
C ALA A 37 6.94 13.50 -2.74
N VAL A 38 5.87 14.09 -2.19
CA VAL A 38 5.94 15.35 -1.45
C VAL A 38 5.97 15.16 0.06
N TYR A 39 5.58 13.98 0.56
CA TYR A 39 5.38 13.71 1.98
C TYR A 39 6.62 14.01 2.84
N PRO A 40 7.85 13.61 2.47
CA PRO A 40 9.03 13.93 3.28
C PRO A 40 9.30 15.43 3.37
N SER A 41 9.09 16.18 2.28
CA SER A 41 9.20 17.65 2.24
C SER A 41 8.11 18.32 3.06
N TYR A 42 6.89 17.79 2.98
CA TYR A 42 5.76 18.25 3.78
C TYR A 42 6.05 18.08 5.28
N LEU A 43 6.49 16.91 5.73
CA LEU A 43 6.88 16.70 7.12
C LEU A 43 8.05 17.62 7.55
N LYS A 44 9.05 17.81 6.68
CA LYS A 44 10.18 18.72 6.94
C LYS A 44 9.74 20.18 7.14
N SER A 45 8.59 20.59 6.60
CA SER A 45 8.04 21.93 6.85
C SER A 45 7.58 22.14 8.31
N PHE A 46 7.31 21.05 9.04
CA PHE A 46 6.94 21.10 10.47
C PHE A 46 8.13 20.81 11.40
N VAL A 47 9.12 20.05 10.93
CA VAL A 47 10.31 19.69 11.72
C VAL A 47 11.60 19.92 10.91
N LEU A 48 12.49 20.77 11.44
CA LEU A 48 13.69 21.22 10.71
C LEU A 48 14.76 20.14 10.54
N LYS A 49 14.75 19.08 11.37
CA LYS A 49 15.79 18.04 11.38
C LYS A 49 15.31 16.76 10.69
N ALA A 50 16.14 16.19 9.81
CA ALA A 50 15.78 15.00 9.02
C ALA A 50 15.44 13.75 9.86
N HIS A 51 16.11 13.54 11.00
CA HIS A 51 15.77 12.40 11.88
C HIS A 51 14.37 12.53 12.51
N LEU A 52 13.89 13.77 12.74
CA LEU A 52 12.52 14.00 13.23
C LEU A 52 11.49 13.72 12.14
N VAL A 53 11.81 13.96 10.87
CA VAL A 53 10.95 13.57 9.74
C VAL A 53 10.74 12.06 9.72
N GLY A 54 11.82 11.29 9.89
CA GLY A 54 11.74 9.84 10.01
C GLY A 54 10.90 9.37 11.20
N LEU A 55 11.07 9.98 12.37
CA LEU A 55 10.26 9.67 13.56
C LEU A 55 8.78 10.01 13.37
N LEU A 56 8.47 11.15 12.76
CA LEU A 56 7.09 11.52 12.44
C LEU A 56 6.47 10.50 11.49
N ALA A 57 7.14 10.19 10.37
CA ALA A 57 6.66 9.20 9.42
C ALA A 57 6.44 7.81 10.06
N ALA A 58 7.24 7.45 11.06
CA ALA A 58 7.10 6.20 11.80
C ALA A 58 5.81 6.12 12.65
N LEU A 59 5.24 7.25 13.06
CA LEU A 59 4.02 7.29 13.91
C LEU A 59 2.84 6.56 13.27
N VAL A 60 2.72 6.65 11.95
CA VAL A 60 1.67 5.96 11.19
C VAL A 60 1.74 4.45 11.44
N TYR A 61 2.94 3.87 11.52
CA TYR A 61 3.12 2.42 11.70
C TYR A 61 2.90 1.93 13.14
N ILE A 62 3.06 2.82 14.13
CA ILE A 62 2.79 2.50 15.55
C ILE A 62 1.33 2.07 15.74
N ILE A 63 0.40 2.72 15.03
CA ILE A 63 -1.01 2.33 15.06
C ILE A 63 -1.31 1.12 14.16
N GLN A 64 -0.70 1.05 12.97
CA GLN A 64 -1.00 -0.02 12.03
C GLN A 64 -0.70 -1.42 12.58
N LEU A 65 0.42 -1.58 13.31
CA LEU A 65 0.85 -2.86 13.86
C LEU A 65 -0.23 -3.54 14.73
N PRO A 66 -0.65 -2.94 15.87
CA PRO A 66 -1.64 -3.56 16.75
C PRO A 66 -3.05 -3.62 16.15
N VAL A 67 -3.38 -2.69 15.24
CA VAL A 67 -4.74 -2.54 14.71
C VAL A 67 -5.04 -3.48 13.53
N SER A 68 -4.02 -3.95 12.82
CA SER A 68 -4.15 -4.84 11.67
C SER A 68 -5.04 -6.08 11.91
N GLY A 69 -4.84 -6.76 13.04
CA GLY A 69 -5.63 -7.93 13.47
C GLY A 69 -7.11 -7.60 13.74
N PRO A 70 -7.41 -6.66 14.67
CA PRO A 70 -8.77 -6.19 14.94
C PRO A 70 -9.53 -5.72 13.71
N VAL A 71 -8.86 -4.98 12.82
CA VAL A 71 -9.44 -4.50 11.56
C VAL A 71 -9.86 -5.66 10.66
N GLY A 72 -9.08 -6.73 10.59
CA GLY A 72 -9.47 -7.94 9.85
C GLY A 72 -10.78 -8.52 10.37
N ALA A 73 -10.91 -8.69 11.69
CA ALA A 73 -12.14 -9.17 12.32
C ALA A 73 -13.32 -8.20 12.15
N LEU A 74 -13.07 -6.89 12.22
CA LEU A 74 -14.08 -5.86 11.98
C LEU A 74 -14.57 -5.87 10.53
N SER A 75 -13.67 -6.10 9.57
CA SER A 75 -13.97 -6.19 8.14
C SER A 75 -14.86 -7.39 7.83
N ASP A 76 -14.59 -8.52 8.47
CA ASP A 76 -15.39 -9.75 8.34
C ASP A 76 -16.82 -9.60 8.87
N THR A 77 -17.03 -8.76 9.89
CA THR A 77 -18.33 -8.60 10.57
C THR A 77 -19.16 -7.43 10.03
N THR A 78 -18.53 -6.28 9.77
CA THR A 78 -19.20 -5.07 9.25
C THR A 78 -19.54 -5.19 7.77
N GLY A 79 -18.88 -6.11 7.08
CA GLY A 79 -18.88 -6.19 5.62
C GLY A 79 -17.73 -5.39 5.04
N ARG A 80 -16.93 -6.05 4.19
CA ARG A 80 -15.67 -5.51 3.68
C ARG A 80 -15.87 -4.27 2.82
N LYS A 81 -16.90 -4.29 1.97
CA LYS A 81 -17.29 -3.14 1.15
C LYS A 81 -17.67 -1.94 2.00
N LYS A 82 -18.53 -2.14 3.01
CA LYS A 82 -18.98 -1.06 3.90
C LYS A 82 -17.80 -0.44 4.65
N LEU A 83 -16.90 -1.27 5.18
CA LEU A 83 -15.72 -0.79 5.88
C LEU A 83 -14.75 -0.02 4.96
N LEU A 84 -14.57 -0.48 3.71
CA LEU A 84 -13.79 0.24 2.70
C LEU A 84 -14.37 1.62 2.40
N ILE A 85 -15.68 1.73 2.19
CA ILE A 85 -16.35 3.01 1.90
C ILE A 85 -16.16 3.99 3.06
N VAL A 86 -16.42 3.56 4.30
CA VAL A 86 -16.25 4.43 5.47
C VAL A 86 -14.80 4.88 5.62
N SER A 87 -13.85 3.96 5.42
CA SER A 87 -12.43 4.26 5.57
C SER A 87 -11.93 5.21 4.49
N LEU A 88 -12.32 5.02 3.23
CA LEU A 88 -11.96 5.91 2.12
C LEU A 88 -12.57 7.30 2.28
N SER A 89 -13.84 7.41 2.71
CA SER A 89 -14.46 8.70 3.02
C SER A 89 -13.69 9.46 4.09
N ALA A 90 -13.41 8.78 5.21
CA ALA A 90 -12.68 9.39 6.31
C ALA A 90 -11.25 9.77 5.90
N PHE A 91 -10.60 8.95 5.06
CA PHE A 91 -9.23 9.21 4.62
C PHE A 91 -9.18 10.39 3.65
N ALA A 92 -10.14 10.51 2.73
CA ALA A 92 -10.28 11.71 1.90
C ALA A 92 -10.43 12.98 2.76
N GLY A 93 -11.18 12.91 3.86
CA GLY A 93 -11.27 13.98 4.84
C GLY A 93 -9.92 14.32 5.49
N VAL A 94 -9.16 13.31 5.90
CA VAL A 94 -7.81 13.48 6.46
C VAL A 94 -6.84 14.14 5.47
N GLU A 95 -6.92 13.78 4.19
CA GLU A 95 -6.12 14.38 3.12
C GLU A 95 -6.45 15.88 2.94
N VAL A 96 -7.74 16.25 2.98
CA VAL A 96 -8.15 17.67 3.00
C VAL A 96 -7.63 18.38 4.25
N LEU A 97 -7.64 17.71 5.41
CA LEU A 97 -7.10 18.29 6.64
C LEU A 97 -5.58 18.49 6.54
N TYR A 98 -4.81 17.60 5.91
CA TYR A 98 -3.39 17.85 5.65
C TYR A 98 -3.15 19.07 4.76
N PHE A 99 -4.01 19.30 3.76
CA PHE A 99 -3.91 20.45 2.87
C PHE A 99 -4.04 21.79 3.64
N ILE A 100 -5.04 21.91 4.53
CA ILE A 100 -5.32 23.18 5.22
C ILE A 100 -4.49 23.41 6.48
N ASN A 101 -3.95 22.36 7.10
CA ASN A 101 -3.40 22.44 8.45
C ASN A 101 -1.94 22.91 8.47
N ASN A 102 -1.56 23.56 9.58
CA ASN A 102 -0.25 24.17 9.81
C ASN A 102 0.34 23.84 11.20
N HIS A 103 -0.37 23.06 12.03
CA HIS A 103 0.06 22.78 13.40
C HIS A 103 0.64 21.37 13.55
N LEU A 104 1.81 21.26 14.17
CA LEU A 104 2.50 19.99 14.40
C LEU A 104 1.67 18.99 15.22
N ILE A 105 0.97 19.45 16.26
CA ILE A 105 0.13 18.58 17.10
C ILE A 105 -0.99 17.98 16.25
N ALA A 106 -1.64 18.80 15.43
CA ALA A 106 -2.72 18.35 14.59
C ALA A 106 -2.20 17.42 13.47
N LEU A 107 -1.00 17.66 12.93
CA LEU A 107 -0.31 16.73 12.04
C LEU A 107 -0.09 15.35 12.69
N ILE A 108 0.37 15.31 13.95
CA ILE A 108 0.56 14.05 14.69
C ILE A 108 -0.76 13.28 14.80
N LEU A 109 -1.85 13.95 15.18
CA LEU A 109 -3.18 13.31 15.28
C LEU A 109 -3.67 12.81 13.91
N LEU A 110 -3.46 13.58 12.84
CA LEU A 110 -3.80 13.18 11.48
C LEU A 110 -2.97 11.98 11.01
N GLN A 111 -1.70 11.86 11.39
CA GLN A 111 -0.85 10.70 11.05
C GLN A 111 -1.34 9.42 11.71
N LEU A 112 -1.74 9.52 12.98
CA LEU A 112 -2.32 8.41 13.71
C LEU A 112 -3.64 7.94 13.06
N LEU A 113 -4.51 8.89 12.70
CA LEU A 113 -5.76 8.60 12.01
C LEU A 113 -5.54 8.05 10.59
N ALA A 114 -4.62 8.63 9.83
CA ALA A 114 -4.24 8.14 8.51
C ALA A 114 -3.73 6.70 8.57
N GLY A 115 -2.91 6.36 9.57
CA GLY A 115 -2.41 5.00 9.77
C GLY A 115 -3.54 4.00 10.02
N LEU A 116 -4.49 4.34 10.89
CA LEU A 116 -5.69 3.55 11.14
C LEU A 116 -6.51 3.30 9.86
N LEU A 117 -6.74 4.36 9.08
CA LEU A 117 -7.56 4.28 7.86
C LEU A 117 -6.83 3.51 6.76
N MET A 118 -5.54 3.75 6.59
CA MET A 118 -4.68 3.06 5.62
C MET A 118 -4.68 1.55 5.86
N VAL A 119 -4.39 1.08 7.08
CA VAL A 119 -4.42 -0.38 7.37
C VAL A 119 -5.82 -0.96 7.15
N THR A 120 -6.87 -0.18 7.42
CA THR A 120 -8.25 -0.62 7.19
C THR A 120 -8.55 -0.83 5.71
N VAL A 121 -8.10 0.07 4.85
CA VAL A 121 -8.24 -0.07 3.39
C VAL A 121 -7.44 -1.26 2.87
N PHE A 122 -6.17 -1.40 3.28
CA PHE A 122 -5.32 -2.50 2.85
C PHE A 122 -5.86 -3.87 3.28
N VAL A 123 -6.11 -4.07 4.58
CA VAL A 123 -6.58 -5.37 5.08
C VAL A 123 -7.93 -5.74 4.48
N SER A 124 -8.86 -4.79 4.36
CA SER A 124 -10.19 -5.07 3.82
C SER A 124 -10.16 -5.36 2.31
N SER A 125 -9.29 -4.70 1.55
CA SER A 125 -9.17 -4.92 0.10
C SER A 125 -8.49 -6.24 -0.25
N GLU A 126 -7.40 -6.56 0.45
CA GLU A 126 -6.72 -7.86 0.41
C GLU A 126 -7.67 -9.02 0.66
N ALA A 127 -8.46 -8.85 1.72
CA ALA A 127 -9.45 -9.82 2.07
C ALA A 127 -10.54 -9.87 0.98
N PHE A 128 -11.12 -8.75 0.55
CA PHE A 128 -12.19 -8.73 -0.47
C PHE A 128 -11.80 -9.51 -1.74
N ILE A 129 -10.61 -9.27 -2.29
CA ILE A 129 -10.08 -10.02 -3.44
C ILE A 129 -9.99 -11.51 -3.14
N ARG A 130 -9.51 -11.90 -1.96
CA ARG A 130 -9.46 -13.30 -1.55
C ARG A 130 -10.83 -13.96 -1.57
N ASP A 131 -11.86 -13.30 -1.04
CA ASP A 131 -13.18 -13.91 -0.85
C ASP A 131 -13.99 -14.03 -2.15
N ILE A 132 -13.78 -13.12 -3.11
CA ILE A 132 -14.41 -13.22 -4.43
C ILE A 132 -13.66 -14.16 -5.39
N SER A 133 -12.42 -14.54 -5.07
CA SER A 133 -11.58 -15.36 -5.92
C SER A 133 -11.90 -16.86 -5.80
N PRO A 134 -12.30 -17.54 -6.89
CA PRO A 134 -12.40 -19.00 -6.90
C PRO A 134 -11.03 -19.65 -6.60
N PRO A 135 -10.97 -20.79 -5.90
CA PRO A 135 -9.71 -21.46 -5.56
C PRO A 135 -8.78 -21.68 -6.76
N GLU A 136 -9.35 -22.01 -7.93
CA GLU A 136 -8.62 -22.34 -9.15
C GLU A 136 -8.02 -21.10 -9.84
N LYS A 137 -8.65 -19.93 -9.68
CA LYS A 137 -8.25 -18.66 -10.31
C LYS A 137 -7.62 -17.67 -9.32
N ARG A 138 -7.43 -18.08 -8.07
CA ARG A 138 -7.00 -17.18 -6.99
C ARG A 138 -5.64 -16.54 -7.24
N GLY A 139 -4.69 -17.29 -7.82
CA GLY A 139 -3.39 -16.76 -8.22
C GLY A 139 -3.50 -15.72 -9.34
N GLU A 140 -4.30 -16.00 -10.36
CA GLU A 140 -4.53 -15.11 -11.51
C GLU A 140 -5.19 -13.80 -11.10
N ILE A 141 -6.31 -13.88 -10.35
CA ILE A 141 -7.03 -12.69 -9.85
C ILE A 141 -6.14 -11.88 -8.91
N ARG A 142 -5.38 -12.56 -8.05
CA ARG A 142 -4.44 -11.89 -7.14
C ARG A 142 -3.34 -11.15 -7.89
N SER A 143 -2.77 -11.78 -8.92
CA SER A 143 -1.75 -11.17 -9.78
C SER A 143 -2.31 -9.95 -10.50
N PHE A 144 -3.48 -10.09 -11.14
CA PHE A 144 -4.18 -9.01 -11.81
C PHE A 144 -4.44 -7.82 -10.88
N PHE A 145 -5.02 -8.06 -9.71
CA PHE A 145 -5.22 -7.04 -8.69
C PHE A 145 -3.90 -6.37 -8.26
N GLY A 146 -2.86 -7.17 -8.03
CA GLY A 146 -1.53 -6.69 -7.67
C GLY A 146 -0.93 -5.77 -8.74
N THR A 147 -1.13 -6.06 -10.03
CA THR A 147 -0.67 -5.19 -11.13
C THR A 147 -1.31 -3.81 -11.05
N TRP A 148 -2.61 -3.72 -10.78
CA TRP A 148 -3.31 -2.45 -10.62
C TRP A 148 -2.81 -1.68 -9.38
N VAL A 149 -2.60 -2.36 -8.25
CA VAL A 149 -2.00 -1.74 -7.06
C VAL A 149 -0.63 -1.14 -7.38
N THR A 150 0.25 -1.91 -8.03
CA THR A 150 1.60 -1.46 -8.40
C THR A 150 1.56 -0.32 -9.42
N ALA A 151 0.66 -0.37 -10.40
CA ALA A 151 0.50 0.71 -11.38
C ALA A 151 0.09 2.03 -10.72
N GLY A 152 -0.78 2.01 -9.70
CA GLY A 152 -1.13 3.21 -8.94
C GLY A 152 0.08 3.80 -8.23
N TYR A 153 0.89 2.96 -7.58
CA TYR A 153 2.13 3.38 -6.93
C TYR A 153 3.25 3.79 -7.88
N LEU A 154 3.24 3.30 -9.13
CA LEU A 154 4.17 3.72 -10.18
C LEU A 154 3.84 5.13 -10.68
N ILE A 155 2.57 5.39 -10.99
CA ILE A 155 2.13 6.64 -11.63
C ILE A 155 1.97 7.77 -10.60
N GLY A 156 1.50 7.44 -9.39
CA GLY A 156 1.17 8.41 -8.34
C GLY A 156 2.30 9.40 -8.05
N PRO A 157 3.51 8.93 -7.68
CA PRO A 157 4.62 9.80 -7.32
C PRO A 157 5.04 10.76 -8.44
N VAL A 158 4.92 10.34 -9.70
CA VAL A 158 5.23 11.19 -10.87
C VAL A 158 4.26 12.36 -10.92
N ILE A 159 2.96 12.10 -10.80
CA ILE A 159 1.92 13.13 -10.79
C ILE A 159 2.09 14.04 -9.56
N GLY A 160 2.26 13.45 -8.38
CA GLY A 160 2.39 14.19 -7.13
C GLY A 160 3.64 15.06 -7.06
N GLY A 161 4.78 14.55 -7.54
CA GLY A 161 6.02 15.28 -7.63
C GLY A 161 5.92 16.48 -8.57
N TRP A 162 5.36 16.28 -9.77
CA TRP A 162 5.17 17.36 -10.75
C TRP A 162 4.23 18.47 -10.25
N ILE A 163 3.09 18.09 -9.66
CA ILE A 163 2.13 19.05 -9.08
C ILE A 163 2.73 19.76 -7.86
N GLY A 164 3.41 19.00 -7.01
CA GLY A 164 4.11 19.51 -5.83
C GLY A 164 5.16 20.55 -6.18
N ASN A 165 5.88 20.34 -7.28
CA ASN A 165 6.89 21.25 -7.80
C ASN A 165 6.28 22.51 -8.44
N THR A 166 5.25 22.34 -9.26
CA THR A 166 4.70 23.41 -10.11
C THR A 166 3.79 24.35 -9.33
N TYR A 167 3.01 23.81 -8.39
CA TYR A 167 1.99 24.59 -7.68
C TYR A 167 2.34 24.75 -6.19
N SER A 168 2.35 23.64 -5.44
CA SER A 168 2.69 23.61 -4.02
C SER A 168 2.72 22.18 -3.50
N ILE A 169 3.61 21.90 -2.54
CA ILE A 169 3.72 20.61 -1.83
C ILE A 169 2.42 20.16 -1.16
N ARG A 170 1.44 21.06 -0.98
CA ARG A 170 0.15 20.75 -0.35
C ARG A 170 -0.91 20.25 -1.34
N ILE A 171 -0.85 20.67 -2.59
CA ILE A 171 -1.87 20.36 -3.60
C ILE A 171 -2.01 18.84 -3.85
N PRO A 172 -0.93 18.01 -3.80
CA PRO A 172 -1.07 16.57 -3.92
C PRO A 172 -1.98 15.91 -2.87
N PHE A 173 -2.12 16.49 -1.67
CA PHE A 173 -3.08 16.00 -0.66
C PHE A 173 -4.53 16.25 -1.09
N LEU A 174 -4.83 17.42 -1.67
CA LEU A 174 -6.16 17.71 -2.22
C LEU A 174 -6.48 16.80 -3.42
N LEU A 175 -5.49 16.55 -4.29
CA LEU A 175 -5.63 15.59 -5.39
C LEU A 175 -5.86 14.16 -4.88
N SER A 176 -5.14 13.76 -3.83
CA SER A 176 -5.31 12.47 -3.15
C SER A 176 -6.75 12.30 -2.67
N ALA A 177 -7.31 13.31 -2.00
CA ALA A 177 -8.72 13.32 -1.60
C ALA A 177 -9.67 13.14 -2.79
N ALA A 178 -9.42 13.81 -3.92
CA ALA A 178 -10.25 13.68 -5.12
C ALA A 178 -10.19 12.25 -5.70
N PHE A 179 -9.01 11.64 -5.79
CA PHE A 179 -8.86 10.25 -6.24
C PHE A 179 -9.52 9.24 -5.28
N MET A 180 -9.46 9.48 -3.97
CA MET A 180 -10.17 8.66 -2.99
C MET A 180 -11.70 8.78 -3.12
N LEU A 181 -12.23 9.97 -3.41
CA LEU A 181 -13.65 10.15 -3.69
C LEU A 181 -14.07 9.44 -4.98
N LEU A 182 -13.26 9.49 -6.03
CA LEU A 182 -13.50 8.71 -7.26
C LEU A 182 -13.47 7.20 -7.00
N SER A 183 -12.50 6.73 -6.19
CA SER A 183 -12.45 5.33 -5.72
C SER A 183 -13.74 4.93 -5.01
N LEU A 184 -14.23 5.78 -4.11
CA LEU A 184 -15.49 5.57 -3.40
C LEU A 184 -16.70 5.48 -4.34
N LEU A 185 -16.78 6.35 -5.35
CA LEU A 185 -17.85 6.30 -6.34
C LEU A 185 -17.87 4.96 -7.09
N LEU A 186 -16.70 4.47 -7.52
CA LEU A 186 -16.60 3.16 -8.18
C LEU A 186 -16.98 2.01 -7.24
N LEU A 187 -16.54 2.06 -5.98
CA LEU A 187 -16.92 1.06 -4.99
C LEU A 187 -18.42 1.09 -4.70
N SER A 188 -19.04 2.26 -4.66
CA SER A 188 -20.47 2.39 -4.37
C SER A 188 -21.33 1.63 -5.40
N GLY A 189 -20.90 1.63 -6.67
CA GLY A 189 -21.56 0.94 -7.78
C GLY A 189 -21.37 -0.58 -7.81
N LEU A 190 -20.45 -1.15 -7.04
CA LEU A 190 -20.33 -2.60 -6.92
C LEU A 190 -21.57 -3.17 -6.23
N ARG A 191 -22.10 -4.31 -6.67
CA ARG A 191 -23.10 -5.02 -5.87
C ARG A 191 -22.41 -5.64 -4.65
N ASP A 192 -23.11 -5.67 -3.53
CA ASP A 192 -22.63 -6.29 -2.29
C ASP A 192 -22.73 -7.82 -2.46
N ASP A 193 -21.90 -8.39 -3.33
CA ASP A 193 -21.95 -9.80 -3.66
C ASP A 193 -21.13 -10.59 -2.64
N ARG A 194 -21.86 -11.35 -1.83
CA ARG A 194 -21.39 -12.38 -0.88
C ARG A 194 -20.71 -11.86 0.38
N SER A 195 -21.49 -11.16 1.22
CA SER A 195 -21.26 -11.19 2.68
C SER A 195 -21.68 -12.56 3.27
N HIS A 196 -21.07 -13.68 2.84
CA HIS A 196 -21.08 -14.90 3.66
C HIS A 196 -20.03 -14.76 4.76
N GLY A 197 -20.16 -13.70 5.55
CA GLY A 197 -19.52 -13.62 6.86
C GLY A 197 -20.13 -14.74 7.68
N ASN A 198 -19.41 -15.86 7.79
CA ASN A 198 -19.68 -16.85 8.81
C ASN A 198 -19.74 -16.06 10.12
N LYS A 199 -20.94 -15.94 10.72
CA LYS A 199 -21.22 -15.16 11.95
C LYS A 199 -20.54 -15.84 13.15
N ALA A 200 -19.25 -16.13 13.04
CA ALA A 200 -18.46 -16.72 14.10
C ALA A 200 -18.25 -15.64 15.16
N SER A 201 -19.07 -15.71 16.20
CA SER A 201 -18.90 -15.18 17.56
C SER A 201 -18.00 -13.94 17.66
N MET A 202 -18.64 -12.77 17.76
CA MET A 202 -18.06 -11.47 18.11
C MET A 202 -17.23 -11.51 19.42
N ARG A 203 -17.38 -12.56 20.25
CA ARG A 203 -16.81 -12.63 21.60
C ARG A 203 -15.36 -13.15 21.68
N ASP A 204 -14.85 -13.85 20.65
CA ASP A 204 -13.52 -14.50 20.75
C ASP A 204 -12.45 -13.91 19.79
N ARG A 205 -12.79 -12.96 18.92
CA ARG A 205 -11.96 -12.60 17.74
C ARG A 205 -11.29 -11.22 17.73
N VAL A 206 -11.51 -10.36 18.73
CA VAL A 206 -10.80 -9.07 18.86
C VAL A 206 -9.72 -9.20 19.94
N SER A 207 -8.81 -10.15 19.75
CA SER A 207 -7.60 -10.22 20.58
C SER A 207 -6.49 -9.46 19.88
N LEU A 208 -6.02 -8.35 20.48
CA LEU A 208 -4.84 -7.62 19.99
C LEU A 208 -3.59 -8.52 20.00
N LEU A 209 -3.50 -9.42 20.99
CA LEU A 209 -2.33 -10.29 21.21
C LEU A 209 -2.49 -11.70 20.63
N GLY A 210 -3.70 -12.13 20.30
CA GLY A 210 -3.99 -13.47 19.75
C GLY A 210 -3.22 -13.77 18.46
N PRO A 211 -3.25 -12.88 17.45
CA PRO A 211 -2.45 -13.03 16.23
C PRO A 211 -0.95 -13.08 16.50
N VAL A 212 -0.44 -12.23 17.41
CA VAL A 212 0.98 -12.17 17.78
C VAL A 212 1.41 -13.46 18.50
N ARG A 213 0.63 -13.93 19.47
CA ARG A 213 0.91 -15.19 20.17
C ARG A 213 0.87 -16.39 19.24
N ARG A 214 -0.10 -16.41 18.32
CA ARG A 214 -0.19 -17.45 17.29
C ARG A 214 1.00 -17.39 16.34
N PHE A 215 1.46 -16.20 15.99
CA PHE A 215 2.63 -15.99 15.17
C PHE A 215 3.89 -16.62 15.79
N PHE A 216 4.15 -16.40 17.08
CA PHE A 216 5.28 -17.04 17.78
C PHE A 216 5.11 -18.54 18.01
N SER A 217 3.90 -19.09 17.80
CA SER A 217 3.63 -20.53 17.85
C SER A 217 3.74 -21.23 16.48
N LEU A 218 3.93 -20.46 15.41
CA LEU A 218 4.14 -21.00 14.07
C LEU A 218 5.62 -21.38 13.91
N GLY A 219 5.90 -22.54 13.31
CA GLY A 219 7.23 -23.13 13.25
C GLY A 219 8.33 -22.25 12.63
N GLU A 220 9.58 -22.71 12.71
CA GLU A 220 10.79 -21.93 12.34
C GLU A 220 10.70 -21.30 10.93
N GLU A 221 10.07 -21.97 9.96
CA GLU A 221 9.89 -21.47 8.60
C GLU A 221 9.14 -20.12 8.53
N ILE A 222 8.11 -19.94 9.35
CA ILE A 222 7.32 -18.69 9.37
C ILE A 222 8.13 -17.58 10.04
N CYS A 223 8.97 -17.91 11.01
CA CYS A 223 9.90 -16.97 11.61
C CYS A 223 10.89 -16.43 10.56
N TYR A 224 11.51 -17.29 9.74
CA TYR A 224 12.42 -16.89 8.67
C TYR A 224 11.73 -16.03 7.58
N LEU A 225 10.53 -16.42 7.16
CA LEU A 225 9.74 -15.63 6.21
C LEU A 225 9.40 -14.24 6.75
N SER A 226 9.16 -14.14 8.06
CA SER A 226 8.81 -12.87 8.67
C SER A 226 10.02 -11.98 8.93
N LEU A 227 11.15 -12.57 9.29
CA LEU A 227 12.42 -11.85 9.39
C LEU A 227 12.81 -11.26 8.03
N SER A 228 12.68 -12.03 6.95
CA SER A 228 12.94 -11.51 5.60
C SER A 228 11.97 -10.38 5.21
N ALA A 229 10.70 -10.48 5.60
CA ALA A 229 9.74 -9.39 5.43
C ALA A 229 10.13 -8.13 6.21
N ILE A 230 10.57 -8.26 7.47
CA ILE A 230 11.01 -7.12 8.29
C ILE A 230 12.19 -6.40 7.62
N VAL A 231 13.20 -7.13 7.16
CA VAL A 231 14.36 -6.56 6.45
C VAL A 231 13.92 -5.80 5.20
N LEU A 232 13.00 -6.38 4.42
CA LEU A 232 12.46 -5.76 3.22
C LEU A 232 11.68 -4.47 3.55
N TYR A 233 10.81 -4.49 4.55
CA TYR A 233 10.03 -3.32 4.95
C TYR A 233 10.89 -2.22 5.58
N PHE A 234 11.96 -2.59 6.30
CA PHE A 234 12.95 -1.63 6.80
C PHE A 234 13.64 -0.89 5.65
N TRP A 235 14.04 -1.62 4.61
CA TRP A 235 14.57 -1.03 3.38
C TRP A 235 13.57 -0.09 2.72
N TYR A 236 12.31 -0.51 2.56
CA TYR A 236 11.25 0.34 2.03
C TYR A 236 11.06 1.61 2.85
N ALA A 237 10.94 1.50 4.19
CA ALA A 237 10.75 2.66 5.05
C ALA A 237 11.90 3.68 4.92
N THR A 238 13.14 3.17 4.87
CA THR A 238 14.34 4.01 4.68
C THR A 238 14.32 4.70 3.33
N LYS A 239 14.07 3.94 2.25
CA LYS A 239 13.99 4.45 0.88
C LYS A 239 12.91 5.52 0.72
N TRP A 240 11.71 5.28 1.22
CA TRP A 240 10.55 6.16 0.99
C TRP A 240 10.67 7.53 1.67
N ILE A 241 11.37 7.62 2.81
CA ILE A 241 11.52 8.89 3.52
C ILE A 241 12.85 9.57 3.19
N TYR A 242 13.96 8.84 3.26
CA TYR A 242 15.28 9.46 3.16
C TYR A 242 15.74 9.68 1.72
N ALA A 243 15.34 8.84 0.75
CA ALA A 243 15.77 9.04 -0.63
C ALA A 243 15.21 10.34 -1.24
N PRO A 244 13.91 10.69 -1.08
CA PRO A 244 13.41 12.01 -1.50
C PRO A 244 14.15 13.17 -0.84
N LEU A 245 14.40 13.11 0.47
CA LEU A 245 15.13 14.16 1.18
C LEU A 245 16.57 14.30 0.70
N TYR A 246 17.21 13.19 0.36
CA TYR A 246 18.56 13.16 -0.18
C TYR A 246 18.62 13.76 -1.58
N LEU A 247 17.70 13.38 -2.48
CA LEU A 247 17.60 13.97 -3.82
C LEU A 247 17.36 15.48 -3.77
N LEU A 248 16.49 15.94 -2.88
CA LEU A 248 16.27 17.38 -2.67
C LEU A 248 17.51 18.07 -2.10
N HIS A 249 18.29 17.40 -1.24
CA HIS A 249 19.54 17.94 -0.72
C HIS A 249 20.62 18.06 -1.81
N LEU A 250 20.63 17.16 -2.79
CA LEU A 250 21.47 17.24 -3.99
C LEU A 250 21.04 18.35 -4.98
N GLY A 251 19.94 19.06 -4.69
CA GLY A 251 19.45 20.17 -5.50
C GLY A 251 18.46 19.76 -6.59
N TYR A 252 18.01 18.51 -6.62
CA TYR A 252 16.94 18.09 -7.53
C TYR A 252 15.57 18.57 -7.03
N ASP A 253 14.65 18.79 -7.97
CA ASP A 253 13.28 19.21 -7.66
C ASP A 253 12.33 18.01 -7.42
N LEU A 254 11.10 18.31 -6.97
CA LEU A 254 10.11 17.29 -6.62
C LEU A 254 9.62 16.46 -7.82
N SER A 255 9.71 16.98 -9.04
CA SER A 255 9.35 16.24 -10.26
C SER A 255 10.33 15.10 -10.48
N ILE A 256 11.63 15.36 -10.29
CA ILE A 256 12.68 14.33 -10.39
C ILE A 256 12.54 13.29 -9.28
N VAL A 257 12.23 13.73 -8.06
CA VAL A 257 11.90 12.81 -6.94
C VAL A 257 10.73 11.90 -7.31
N GLY A 258 9.67 12.47 -7.87
CA GLY A 258 8.49 11.71 -8.31
C GLY A 258 8.81 10.68 -9.39
N ILE A 259 9.59 11.08 -10.41
CA ILE A 259 10.06 10.18 -11.47
C ILE A 259 10.93 9.06 -10.88
N TRP A 260 11.86 9.39 -9.98
CA TRP A 260 12.73 8.40 -9.36
C TRP A 260 11.95 7.37 -8.53
N LEU A 261 10.99 7.83 -7.70
CA LEU A 261 10.13 6.95 -6.92
C LEU A 261 9.31 6.03 -7.82
N GLY A 262 8.68 6.56 -8.87
CA GLY A 262 7.92 5.78 -9.85
C GLY A 262 8.79 4.77 -10.60
N ALA A 263 9.90 5.21 -11.19
CA ALA A 263 10.83 4.36 -11.93
C ALA A 263 11.40 3.22 -11.07
N SER A 264 11.61 3.47 -9.78
CA SER A 264 12.12 2.47 -8.84
C SER A 264 11.19 1.27 -8.60
N LEU A 265 9.95 1.32 -9.08
CA LEU A 265 8.98 0.21 -9.06
C LEU A 265 8.94 -0.58 -10.37
N LEU A 266 9.57 -0.10 -11.45
CA LEU A 266 9.64 -0.83 -12.73
C LEU A 266 10.28 -2.22 -12.60
N PRO A 267 11.40 -2.41 -11.87
CA PRO A 267 11.97 -3.74 -11.68
C PRO A 267 10.97 -4.70 -11.02
N LEU A 268 10.13 -4.20 -10.11
CA LEU A 268 9.11 -5.02 -9.46
C LEU A 268 8.06 -5.48 -10.47
N ILE A 269 7.56 -4.60 -11.34
CA ILE A 269 6.60 -4.98 -12.40
C ILE A 269 7.21 -5.99 -13.38
N ILE A 270 8.44 -5.73 -13.84
CA ILE A 270 9.10 -6.53 -14.87
C ILE A 270 9.49 -7.91 -14.33
N LEU A 271 10.01 -7.97 -13.10
CA LEU A 271 10.59 -9.18 -12.53
C LEU A 271 9.61 -9.99 -11.67
N GLN A 272 8.47 -9.45 -11.24
CA GLN A 272 7.53 -10.15 -10.37
C GLN A 272 6.99 -11.45 -11.00
N ILE A 273 6.58 -11.41 -12.27
CA ILE A 273 6.07 -12.61 -12.96
C ILE A 273 7.19 -13.63 -13.23
N PRO A 274 8.35 -13.26 -13.83
CA PRO A 274 9.47 -14.18 -14.01
C PRO A 274 9.98 -14.78 -12.69
N ALA A 275 10.13 -13.97 -11.64
CA ALA A 275 10.58 -14.44 -10.33
C ALA A 275 9.58 -15.40 -9.68
N GLY A 276 8.27 -15.16 -9.88
CA GLY A 276 7.22 -16.08 -9.46
C GLY A 276 7.33 -17.44 -10.15
N ILE A 277 7.44 -17.45 -11.49
CA ILE A 277 7.61 -18.67 -12.30
C ILE A 277 8.89 -19.40 -11.90
N LEU A 278 9.98 -18.66 -11.66
CA LEU A 278 11.25 -19.23 -11.21
C LEU A 278 11.09 -19.87 -9.82
N GLY A 279 10.42 -19.19 -8.89
CA GLY A 279 10.16 -19.69 -7.54
C GLY A 279 9.36 -20.99 -7.53
N ASP A 280 8.40 -21.13 -8.45
CA ASP A 280 7.63 -22.37 -8.60
C ASP A 280 8.45 -23.52 -9.21
N ARG A 281 9.55 -23.22 -9.94
CA ARG A 281 10.44 -24.23 -10.55
C ARG A 281 11.57 -24.69 -9.64
N ILE A 282 12.26 -23.78 -8.96
CA ILE A 282 13.50 -24.08 -8.23
C ILE A 282 13.37 -24.00 -6.70
N GLY A 283 12.18 -23.67 -6.20
CA GLY A 283 11.92 -23.44 -4.78
C GLY A 283 11.93 -21.95 -4.42
N LYS A 284 10.93 -21.53 -3.64
CA LYS A 284 10.74 -20.12 -3.24
C LYS A 284 11.83 -19.64 -2.29
N ASP A 285 12.35 -20.52 -1.45
CA ASP A 285 13.47 -20.29 -0.53
C ASP A 285 14.73 -19.83 -1.28
N ARG A 286 15.10 -20.52 -2.37
CA ARG A 286 16.28 -20.19 -3.17
C ARG A 286 16.15 -18.86 -3.89
N VAL A 287 14.96 -18.58 -4.42
CA VAL A 287 14.67 -17.29 -5.09
C VAL A 287 14.72 -16.13 -4.10
N ILE A 288 14.17 -16.30 -2.89
CA ILE A 288 14.25 -15.30 -1.83
C ILE A 288 15.70 -15.05 -1.42
N MET A 289 16.49 -16.10 -1.16
CA MET A 289 17.91 -15.96 -0.80
C MET A 289 18.72 -15.25 -1.90
N GLY A 290 18.52 -15.63 -3.17
CA GLY A 290 19.17 -14.96 -4.31
C GLY A 290 18.81 -13.46 -4.37
N GLY A 291 17.53 -13.13 -4.17
CA GLY A 291 17.05 -11.75 -4.14
C GLY A 291 17.67 -10.92 -3.01
N ILE A 292 17.85 -11.50 -1.81
CA ILE A 292 18.49 -10.83 -0.67
C ILE A 292 19.97 -10.55 -0.97
N ILE A 293 20.69 -11.51 -1.55
CA ILE A 293 22.11 -11.34 -1.92
C ILE A 293 22.27 -10.22 -2.95
N ILE A 294 21.47 -10.26 -4.02
CA ILE A 294 21.45 -9.20 -5.05
C ILE A 294 21.16 -7.85 -4.40
N SER A 295 20.09 -7.76 -3.59
CA SER A 295 19.73 -6.51 -2.90
C SER A 295 20.88 -5.97 -2.04
N SER A 296 21.60 -6.85 -1.34
CA SER A 296 22.71 -6.46 -0.47
C SER A 296 23.88 -5.86 -1.27
N ILE A 297 24.18 -6.44 -2.44
CA ILE A 297 25.22 -5.94 -3.36
C ILE A 297 24.86 -4.56 -3.90
N PHE A 298 23.60 -4.30 -4.22
CA PHE A 298 23.17 -3.00 -4.74
C PHE A 298 22.95 -1.95 -3.65
N ILE A 299 22.65 -2.34 -2.41
CA ILE A 299 22.44 -1.41 -1.30
C ILE A 299 23.76 -0.91 -0.70
N ALA A 300 24.76 -1.78 -0.56
CA ALA A 300 26.02 -1.42 0.10
C ALA A 300 26.75 -0.19 -0.52
N PRO A 301 26.77 -0.01 -1.86
CA PRO A 301 27.39 1.14 -2.49
C PRO A 301 26.63 2.46 -2.30
N LEU A 302 25.32 2.43 -2.03
CA LEU A 302 24.48 3.64 -1.98
C LEU A 302 24.93 4.64 -0.91
N GLY A 303 25.59 4.18 0.15
CA GLY A 303 26.17 5.05 1.18
C GLY A 303 27.34 5.92 0.70
N PHE A 304 27.92 5.60 -0.47
CA PHE A 304 29.08 6.28 -1.04
C PHE A 304 28.74 7.10 -2.30
N ILE A 305 27.49 7.05 -2.76
CA ILE A 305 27.06 7.69 -4.01
C ILE A 305 26.60 9.11 -3.72
N SER A 306 27.14 10.07 -4.47
CA SER A 306 26.85 11.51 -4.34
C SER A 306 26.10 12.12 -5.52
N SER A 307 25.59 11.31 -6.46
CA SER A 307 24.92 11.80 -7.68
C SER A 307 23.72 10.95 -8.08
N LEU A 308 22.77 11.55 -8.82
CA LEU A 308 21.57 10.88 -9.32
C LEU A 308 21.89 9.67 -10.22
N ASN A 309 22.94 9.77 -11.04
CA ASN A 309 23.34 8.68 -11.94
C ASN A 309 23.79 7.41 -11.22
N GLY A 310 24.19 7.50 -9.94
CA GLY A 310 24.47 6.32 -9.13
C GLY A 310 23.26 5.80 -8.34
N LEU A 311 22.17 6.56 -8.29
CA LEU A 311 20.93 6.19 -7.57
C LEU A 311 19.87 5.55 -8.48
N ILE A 312 20.06 5.62 -9.80
CA ILE A 312 19.23 5.00 -10.85
C ILE A 312 19.80 3.62 -11.14
#